data_AF-A0A6A9SGC8-F1
#
_entry.id   AF-A0A6A9SGC8-F1
#
_cell.length_a   1.000
_cell.length_b   1.000
_cell.length_c   1.000
_cell.angle_alpha   90.00
_cell.angle_beta   90.00
_cell.angle_gamma   90.00
#
_symmetry.space_group_name_H-M   'P 1'
#
loop_
_entity.id
_entity.type
_entity.pdbx_description
1 polymer ?
#
loop_
_entity_poly.entity_id
_entity_poly.type
_entity_poly.pdbx_seq_one_letter_code
_entity_poly.pdbx_strand_id
1 'polypeptide(L)'
;MARRDDARGMSEALAVAVSAVVGIVVAVASVWYVNSAYGTSFENLYRVNPTVEGGGVGADYVAGNTDPLLDALIVVIHAVDVLMGVFILALVFVHWGAFRRLGARMRDHDEPAEVATDGGRDADNGGESA
;
A
#
# COMPACT_ATOMS: atom_id res chain seq x y z
N MET A 1 -17.20 36.87 11.29
CA MET A 1 -16.34 36.05 10.42
C MET A 1 -17.13 34.80 10.04
N ALA A 2 -17.59 34.70 8.79
CA ALA A 2 -18.35 33.55 8.30
C ALA A 2 -17.38 32.39 8.02
N ARG A 3 -17.70 31.23 8.59
CA ARG A 3 -16.97 29.96 8.51
C ARG A 3 -16.93 29.48 7.06
N ARG A 4 -15.74 29.30 6.49
CA ARG A 4 -15.51 28.77 5.12
C ARG A 4 -15.09 27.29 5.17
N ASP A 5 -15.71 26.50 6.05
CA ASP A 5 -15.34 25.08 6.23
C ASP A 5 -16.20 24.14 5.35
N ASP A 6 -17.35 24.59 4.85
CA ASP A 6 -18.32 23.72 4.15
C ASP A 6 -17.87 23.29 2.74
N ALA A 7 -17.04 24.09 2.07
CA ALA A 7 -16.64 23.82 0.68
C ALA A 7 -15.64 22.66 0.56
N ARG A 8 -14.81 22.40 1.58
CA ARG A 8 -13.84 21.30 1.58
C ARG A 8 -14.51 19.95 1.82
N GLY A 9 -15.45 19.87 2.77
CA GLY A 9 -16.19 18.64 3.07
C GLY A 9 -17.05 18.15 1.90
N MET A 10 -17.67 19.08 1.15
CA MET A 10 -18.45 18.73 -0.06
C MET A 10 -17.55 18.14 -1.16
N SER A 11 -16.35 18.69 -1.36
CA SER A 11 -15.41 18.21 -2.38
C SER A 11 -14.86 16.82 -2.08
N GLU A 12 -14.65 16.52 -0.79
CA GLU A 12 -14.17 15.22 -0.32
C GLU A 12 -15.29 14.17 -0.41
N ALA A 13 -16.51 14.50 0.03
CA ALA A 13 -17.67 13.63 -0.13
C ALA A 13 -17.98 13.34 -1.61
N LEU A 14 -17.84 14.34 -2.49
CA LEU A 14 -17.98 14.18 -3.93
C LEU A 14 -16.90 13.26 -4.50
N ALA A 15 -15.63 13.44 -4.10
CA ALA A 15 -14.53 12.59 -4.56
C ALA A 15 -14.74 11.13 -4.13
N VAL A 16 -15.19 10.90 -2.90
CA VAL A 16 -15.54 9.56 -2.39
C VAL A 16 -16.70 8.97 -3.20
N ALA A 17 -17.77 9.74 -3.43
CA ALA A 17 -18.92 9.29 -4.21
C ALA A 17 -18.55 8.94 -5.66
N VAL A 18 -17.72 9.76 -6.30
CA VAL A 18 -17.20 9.49 -7.65
C VAL A 18 -16.35 8.22 -7.65
N SER A 19 -15.45 8.05 -6.68
CA SER A 19 -14.63 6.83 -6.59
C SER A 19 -15.48 5.57 -6.39
N ALA A 20 -16.56 5.67 -5.60
CA ALA A 20 -17.48 4.56 -5.37
C ALA A 20 -18.23 4.18 -6.64
N VAL A 21 -18.72 5.17 -7.40
CA VAL A 21 -19.39 4.93 -8.69
C VAL A 21 -18.42 4.30 -9.69
N VAL A 22 -17.20 4.84 -9.81
CA VAL A 22 -16.17 4.27 -10.70
C VAL A 22 -15.84 2.84 -10.30
N GLY A 23 -15.66 2.57 -9.01
CA GLY A 23 -15.40 1.23 -8.50
C GLY A 23 -16.52 0.24 -8.83
N ILE A 24 -17.79 0.64 -8.67
CA ILE A 24 -18.95 -0.18 -9.03
C ILE A 24 -18.98 -0.46 -10.53
N VAL A 25 -18.77 0.57 -11.36
CA VAL A 25 -18.75 0.42 -12.83
C VAL A 25 -17.65 -0.55 -13.25
N VAL A 26 -16.43 -0.40 -12.71
CA VAL A 26 -15.29 -1.28 -13.02
C VAL A 26 -15.57 -2.71 -12.55
N ALA A 27 -16.18 -2.91 -11.37
CA ALA A 27 -16.53 -4.23 -10.87
C ALA A 27 -17.58 -4.92 -11.77
N VAL A 28 -18.65 -4.21 -12.13
CA VAL A 28 -19.69 -4.74 -13.03
C VAL A 28 -19.13 -5.03 -14.41
N ALA A 29 -18.32 -4.12 -14.97
CA ALA A 29 -17.68 -4.32 -16.27
C ALA A 29 -16.73 -5.52 -16.25
N SER A 30 -15.97 -5.71 -15.18
CA SER A 30 -15.08 -6.87 -15.01
C SER A 30 -15.87 -8.19 -14.96
N VAL A 31 -16.94 -8.23 -14.15
CA VAL A 31 -17.81 -9.42 -14.05
C VAL A 31 -18.47 -9.72 -15.39
N TRP A 32 -18.98 -8.70 -16.08
CA TRP A 32 -19.58 -8.84 -17.40
C TRP A 32 -18.56 -9.34 -18.43
N TYR A 33 -17.36 -8.74 -18.47
CA TYR A 33 -16.31 -9.12 -19.39
C TYR A 33 -15.87 -10.57 -19.18
N VAL A 34 -15.63 -10.98 -17.93
CA VAL A 34 -15.23 -12.35 -17.62
C VAL A 34 -16.33 -13.34 -18.00
N ASN A 35 -17.60 -13.07 -17.66
CA ASN A 35 -18.70 -13.99 -17.99
C ASN A 35 -19.06 -14.03 -19.48
N SER A 36 -18.83 -12.95 -20.23
CA SER A 36 -19.14 -12.89 -21.67
C SER A 36 -18.00 -13.42 -22.54
N ALA A 37 -16.75 -13.22 -22.13
CA ALA A 37 -15.57 -13.70 -22.85
C ALA A 37 -15.22 -15.16 -22.49
N TYR A 38 -15.54 -15.62 -21.27
CA TYR A 38 -15.17 -16.94 -20.78
C TYR A 38 -16.42 -17.63 -20.18
N GLY A 39 -17.11 -18.43 -20.99
CA GLY A 39 -18.32 -19.13 -20.57
C GLY A 39 -18.11 -20.04 -19.35
N THR A 40 -19.03 -20.02 -18.40
CA THR A 40 -19.06 -20.83 -17.16
C THR A 40 -18.98 -22.36 -17.34
N SER A 41 -18.97 -22.86 -18.57
CA SER A 41 -18.72 -24.29 -18.88
C SER A 41 -17.25 -24.72 -18.81
N PHE A 42 -16.33 -23.77 -18.64
CA PHE A 42 -14.88 -24.03 -18.70
C PHE A 42 -14.28 -24.65 -17.44
N GLU A 43 -14.91 -24.49 -16.27
CA GLU A 43 -14.33 -24.95 -14.99
C GLU A 43 -14.30 -26.49 -14.87
N ASN A 44 -15.17 -27.20 -15.59
CA ASN A 44 -15.13 -28.67 -15.69
C ASN A 44 -14.22 -29.19 -16.83
N LEU A 45 -13.84 -28.36 -17.80
CA LEU A 45 -13.06 -28.79 -18.97
C LEU A 45 -11.53 -28.66 -18.78
N TYR A 46 -11.07 -27.79 -17.88
CA TYR A 46 -9.66 -27.43 -17.73
C TYR A 46 -8.88 -28.16 -16.63
N ARG A 47 -9.48 -29.17 -15.96
CA ARG A 47 -8.74 -30.06 -15.04
C ARG A 47 -8.18 -31.33 -15.68
N VAL A 48 -8.36 -31.47 -16.99
CA VAL A 48 -7.99 -32.68 -17.73
C VAL A 48 -6.62 -32.46 -18.37
N ASN A 49 -5.66 -33.35 -18.08
CA ASN A 49 -4.43 -33.48 -18.89
C ASN A 49 -4.83 -33.57 -20.37
N PRO A 50 -4.06 -32.98 -21.31
CA PRO A 50 -4.41 -33.00 -22.72
C PRO A 50 -4.66 -34.45 -23.15
N THR A 51 -5.81 -34.68 -23.78
CA THR A 51 -6.25 -36.04 -24.12
C THR A 51 -5.36 -36.71 -25.16
N VAL A 52 -4.60 -35.92 -25.94
CA VAL A 52 -3.60 -36.38 -26.91
C VAL A 52 -2.39 -35.44 -26.92
N GLU A 53 -1.22 -35.97 -27.26
CA GLU A 53 0.01 -35.17 -27.35
C GLU A 53 -0.13 -34.09 -28.45
N GLY A 54 0.01 -32.82 -28.06
CA GLY A 54 -0.16 -31.68 -28.96
C GLY A 54 -1.60 -31.28 -29.29
N GLY A 55 -2.62 -31.83 -28.62
CA GLY A 55 -4.01 -31.43 -28.89
C GLY A 55 -5.07 -32.01 -27.94
N GLY A 56 -6.34 -31.90 -28.36
CA GLY A 56 -7.49 -32.40 -27.62
C GLY A 56 -7.96 -31.50 -26.47
N VAL A 57 -8.87 -32.04 -25.66
CA VAL A 57 -9.47 -31.30 -24.54
C VAL A 57 -8.39 -31.00 -23.51
N GLY A 58 -8.17 -29.72 -23.19
CA GLY A 58 -7.15 -29.27 -22.23
C GLY A 58 -5.82 -28.84 -22.84
N ALA A 59 -5.62 -28.97 -24.16
CA ALA A 59 -4.39 -28.49 -24.82
C ALA A 59 -4.20 -26.97 -24.69
N ASP A 60 -5.29 -26.20 -24.73
CA ASP A 60 -5.26 -24.73 -24.58
C ASP A 60 -4.75 -24.29 -23.19
N TYR A 61 -4.93 -25.13 -22.16
CA TYR A 61 -4.38 -24.85 -20.83
C TYR A 61 -2.85 -24.91 -20.81
N VAL A 62 -2.27 -25.87 -21.55
CA VAL A 62 -0.80 -26.00 -21.70
C VAL A 62 -0.26 -24.89 -22.60
N ALA A 63 -1.02 -24.49 -23.62
CA ALA A 63 -0.63 -23.42 -24.54
C ALA A 63 -0.65 -22.02 -23.89
N GLY A 64 -1.46 -21.81 -22.85
CA GLY A 64 -1.59 -20.53 -22.17
C GLY A 64 -2.42 -19.51 -22.96
N ASN A 65 -2.27 -18.21 -22.64
CA ASN A 65 -3.03 -17.17 -23.33
C ASN A 65 -2.55 -16.99 -24.77
N THR A 66 -3.46 -17.18 -25.73
CA THR A 66 -3.20 -16.94 -27.16
C THR A 66 -3.77 -15.63 -27.68
N ASP A 67 -4.52 -14.89 -26.85
CA ASP A 67 -5.09 -13.59 -27.24
C ASP A 67 -4.00 -12.50 -27.20
N PRO A 68 -3.65 -11.88 -28.35
CA PRO A 68 -2.58 -10.90 -28.42
C PRO A 68 -2.89 -9.60 -27.67
N LEU A 69 -4.17 -9.23 -27.53
CA LEU A 69 -4.57 -8.04 -26.77
C LEU A 69 -4.39 -8.29 -25.28
N LEU A 70 -4.82 -9.45 -24.80
CA LEU A 70 -4.67 -9.83 -23.40
C LEU A 70 -3.20 -9.93 -22.99
N ASP A 71 -2.37 -10.50 -23.87
CA ASP A 71 -0.92 -10.59 -23.65
C ASP A 71 -0.26 -9.21 -23.53
N ALA A 72 -0.63 -8.28 -24.43
CA ALA A 72 -0.15 -6.90 -24.37
C ALA A 72 -0.57 -6.18 -23.07
N LEU A 73 -1.82 -6.36 -22.62
CA LEU A 73 -2.32 -5.80 -21.37
C LEU A 73 -1.57 -6.35 -20.15
N ILE A 74 -1.28 -7.64 -20.11
CA ILE A 74 -0.51 -8.28 -19.04
C ILE A 74 0.90 -7.67 -18.98
N VAL A 75 1.56 -7.50 -20.13
CA VAL A 75 2.90 -6.89 -20.20
C VAL A 75 2.89 -5.44 -19.69
N VAL A 76 1.88 -4.66 -20.07
CA VAL A 76 1.74 -3.27 -19.61
C VAL A 76 1.53 -3.20 -18.10
N ILE A 77 0.61 -4.01 -17.55
CA ILE A 77 0.34 -4.05 -16.11
C ILE A 77 1.59 -4.50 -15.36
N HIS A 78 2.28 -5.53 -15.84
CA HIS A 78 3.52 -6.00 -15.25
C HIS A 78 4.59 -4.90 -15.20
N ALA A 79 4.74 -4.11 -16.27
CA ALA A 79 5.68 -2.99 -16.29
C ALA A 79 5.31 -1.91 -15.25
N VAL A 80 4.02 -1.62 -15.08
CA VAL A 80 3.53 -0.70 -14.04
C VAL A 80 3.83 -1.25 -12.65
N ASP A 81 3.60 -2.53 -12.41
CA ASP A 81 3.88 -3.19 -11.13
C ASP A 81 5.36 -3.15 -10.76
N VAL A 82 6.24 -3.40 -11.74
CA VAL A 82 7.69 -3.29 -11.55
C VAL A 82 8.08 -1.86 -11.18
N LEU A 83 7.54 -0.86 -11.88
CA LEU A 83 7.80 0.55 -11.59
C LEU A 83 7.29 0.95 -10.20
N MET A 84 6.08 0.53 -9.84
CA MET A 84 5.49 0.75 -8.52
C MET A 84 6.28 0.04 -7.41
N GLY A 85 6.75 -1.18 -7.67
CA GLY A 85 7.61 -1.92 -6.74
C GLY A 85 8.91 -1.18 -6.44
N VAL A 86 9.59 -0.66 -7.46
CA VAL A 86 10.80 0.16 -7.29
C VAL A 86 10.50 1.43 -6.49
N PHE A 87 9.38 2.10 -6.80
CA PHE A 87 8.96 3.30 -6.08
C PHE A 87 8.67 3.02 -4.60
N ILE A 88 7.95 1.93 -4.29
CA ILE A 88 7.65 1.51 -2.92
C ILE A 88 8.95 1.21 -2.17
N LEU A 89 9.90 0.49 -2.77
CA LEU A 89 11.20 0.24 -2.16
C LEU A 89 11.93 1.54 -1.83
N ALA A 90 11.93 2.50 -2.75
CA ALA A 90 12.53 3.82 -2.51
C ALA A 90 11.88 4.53 -1.31
N LEU A 91 10.54 4.55 -1.24
CA LEU A 91 9.82 5.12 -0.10
C LEU A 91 10.18 4.42 1.22
N VAL A 92 10.22 3.09 1.23
CA VAL A 92 10.60 2.30 2.42
C VAL A 92 12.00 2.68 2.90
N PHE A 93 12.99 2.79 2.00
CA PHE A 93 14.36 3.18 2.40
C PHE A 93 14.45 4.61 2.92
N VAL A 94 13.76 5.55 2.29
CA VAL A 94 13.71 6.95 2.77
C VAL A 94 13.08 7.00 4.15
N HIS A 95 11.98 6.29 4.35
CA HIS A 95 11.27 6.24 5.62
C HIS A 95 12.11 5.57 6.71
N TRP A 96 12.78 4.47 6.39
CA TRP A 96 13.74 3.81 7.27
C TRP A 96 14.87 4.75 7.70
N GLY A 97 15.47 5.48 6.76
CA GLY A 97 16.51 6.46 7.04
C GLY A 97 16.01 7.60 7.94
N ALA A 98 14.81 8.10 7.68
CA ALA A 98 14.18 9.13 8.52
C ALA A 98 13.96 8.65 9.96
N PHE A 99 13.46 7.43 10.14
CA PHE A 99 13.31 6.84 11.48
C PHE A 99 14.63 6.64 12.19
N ARG A 100 15.66 6.14 11.48
CA ARG A 100 17.00 6.00 12.07
C ARG A 100 17.54 7.33 12.54
N ARG A 101 17.35 8.38 11.74
CA ARG A 101 17.76 9.75 12.07
C ARG A 101 17.01 10.29 13.29
N LEU A 102 15.72 9.98 13.42
CA LEU A 102 14.91 10.39 14.56
C LEU A 102 15.32 9.63 15.83
N GLY A 103 15.52 8.31 15.74
CA GLY A 103 15.98 7.48 16.85
C GLY A 103 17.37 7.88 17.36
N ALA A 104 18.28 8.27 16.46
CA ALA A 104 19.59 8.81 16.85
C ALA A 104 19.45 10.09 17.69
N ARG A 105 18.53 10.99 17.34
CA ARG A 105 18.27 12.22 18.11
C ARG A 105 17.56 11.97 19.44
N MET A 106 16.80 10.90 19.56
CA MET A 106 16.14 10.52 20.82
C MET A 106 17.13 9.92 21.83
N ARG A 107 18.22 9.31 21.37
CA ARG A 107 19.21 8.65 22.24
C ARG A 107 20.09 9.62 23.02
N ASP A 108 20.27 10.84 22.53
CA ASP A 108 21.06 11.88 23.22
C ASP A 108 20.37 12.46 24.48
N HIS A 109 19.11 12.10 24.74
CA HIS A 109 18.39 12.50 25.96
C HIS A 109 18.40 11.45 27.09
N ASP A 110 19.04 10.29 26.89
CA ASP A 110 19.18 9.21 27.88
C ASP A 110 20.62 9.08 28.40
N GLU A 111 21.41 10.16 28.41
CA GLU A 111 22.52 10.21 29.36
C GLU A 111 21.91 10.28 30.77
N PRO A 112 22.39 9.47 31.74
CA PRO A 112 21.92 9.56 33.10
C PRO A 112 22.28 10.93 33.61
N ALA A 113 21.30 11.83 33.67
CA ALA A 113 21.35 12.92 34.64
C ALA A 113 21.64 12.22 35.97
N GLU A 114 22.86 12.42 36.47
CA GLU A 114 23.24 12.01 37.81
C GLU A 114 22.04 12.26 38.70
N VAL A 115 21.59 11.17 39.31
CA VAL A 115 20.49 11.14 40.25
C VAL A 115 20.84 12.15 41.36
N ALA A 116 20.38 13.38 41.23
CA ALA A 116 20.35 14.36 42.31
C ALA A 116 19.17 14.01 43.23
N THR A 117 19.18 12.78 43.77
CA THR A 117 18.41 12.45 44.96
C THR A 117 19.32 12.65 46.17
N ASP A 118 19.65 13.90 46.47
CA ASP A 118 20.02 14.25 47.84
C ASP A 118 18.84 14.98 48.48
N GLY A 119 17.97 14.18 49.08
CA GLY A 119 17.06 14.68 50.09
C GLY A 119 17.78 14.67 51.43
N GLY A 120 18.10 15.85 52.00
CA GLY A 120 18.55 15.88 53.39
C GLY A 120 19.21 17.18 53.87
N ARG A 121 18.40 18.06 54.48
CA ARG A 121 18.66 18.98 55.62
C ARG A 121 20.05 19.58 55.91
N ASP A 122 20.01 20.91 56.07
CA ASP A 122 20.67 21.80 57.04
C ASP A 122 22.20 21.72 57.25
N ALA A 123 22.89 22.79 56.85
CA ALA A 123 24.05 23.32 57.56
C ALA A 123 24.26 24.82 57.26
N ASP A 124 23.66 25.63 58.13
CA ASP A 124 24.17 26.90 58.67
C ASP A 124 25.65 27.24 58.37
N ASN A 125 25.91 28.40 57.76
CA ASN A 125 26.83 29.42 58.30
C ASN A 125 27.00 30.64 57.36
N GLY A 126 26.69 31.82 57.90
CA GLY A 126 27.67 32.91 57.94
C GLY A 126 27.50 34.09 56.98
N GLY A 127 27.08 35.23 57.53
CA GLY A 127 27.81 36.48 57.29
C GLY A 127 27.01 37.70 56.82
N GLU A 128 26.64 38.54 57.79
CA GLU A 128 26.30 39.97 57.64
C GLU A 128 27.38 40.81 56.92
N SER A 129 26.94 42.01 56.47
CA SER A 129 27.65 43.23 55.99
C SER A 129 27.50 43.44 54.47
N ALA A 130 27.03 44.57 53.93
CA ALA A 130 26.87 45.95 54.42
C ALA A 130 25.72 46.66 53.69
#